data_AF-A0A2T7SVT1-F1
#
_entry.id   AF-A0A2T7SVT1-F1
#
_cell.length_a   1.000
_cell.length_b   1.000
_cell.length_c   1.000
_cell.angle_alpha   90.00
_cell.angle_beta   90.00
_cell.angle_gamma   90.00
#
_symmetry.space_group_name_H-M   'P 1'
#
loop_
_entity.id
_entity.type
_entity.pdbx_description
1 polymer ?
#
loop_
_entity_poly.entity_id
_entity_poly.type
_entity_poly.pdbx_seq_one_letter_code
_entity_poly.pdbx_strand_id
1 'polypeptide(L)'
;MAAEQSIQPLNVAAATLLIQLMFVAILGVTSTLYQSPRWAMSPVSAFDERLLHPSQLRRSPTTLLALGSFALLLISDELYSIWSPLFQGVGINTMSARKAIFLVFVLNLGFVGYLVAVTGGSRTSPFLSALFTVPALAIFLRLPPSSFLTFAGMAAVIYVLLLTPGMERQQPSQKPAAFMNLACLFLSIFTGYITRPVPINELPTPATLSAPSRGPSAATPVSSQPAR
;
A
#
# COMPACT_ATOMS: atom_id res chain seq x y z
N MET A 1 29.71 2.43 16.44
CA MET A 1 28.77 1.29 16.37
C MET A 1 27.48 1.82 15.76
N ALA A 2 27.40 1.87 14.44
CA ALA A 2 26.16 2.24 13.76
C ALA A 2 25.19 1.09 13.98
N ALA A 3 24.09 1.35 14.69
CA ALA A 3 23.04 0.37 14.86
C ALA A 3 22.60 -0.06 13.46
N GLU A 4 22.79 -1.33 13.12
CA GLU A 4 22.07 -1.93 12.02
C GLU A 4 20.59 -1.68 12.34
N GLN A 5 19.98 -0.71 11.68
CA GLN A 5 18.54 -0.54 11.63
C GLN A 5 18.00 -1.74 10.84
N SER A 6 18.01 -2.90 11.50
CA SER A 6 17.20 -4.05 11.16
C SER A 6 15.79 -3.50 10.97
N ILE A 7 15.31 -3.56 9.73
CA ILE A 7 13.99 -3.07 9.35
C ILE A 7 13.00 -3.89 10.17
N GLN A 8 12.54 -3.32 11.30
CA GLN A 8 11.61 -4.00 12.17
C GLN A 8 10.34 -4.27 11.34
N PRO A 9 9.78 -5.50 11.41
CA PRO A 9 8.55 -5.84 10.68
C PRO A 9 7.39 -4.89 11.01
N LEU A 10 7.41 -4.34 12.22
CA LEU A 10 6.55 -3.29 12.70
C LEU A 10 6.51 -2.05 11.78
N ASN A 11 7.69 -1.57 11.33
CA ASN A 11 7.79 -0.39 10.48
C ASN A 11 7.16 -0.64 9.11
N VAL A 12 7.30 -1.87 8.59
CA VAL A 12 6.70 -2.27 7.31
C VAL A 12 5.18 -2.35 7.43
N ALA A 13 4.67 -2.93 8.51
CA ALA A 13 3.23 -3.01 8.77
C ALA A 13 2.60 -1.61 8.92
N ALA A 14 3.23 -0.72 9.69
CA ALA A 14 2.78 0.66 9.89
C ALA A 14 2.80 1.46 8.58
N ALA A 15 3.89 1.36 7.80
CA ALA A 15 3.97 1.98 6.48
C ALA A 15 2.87 1.47 5.55
N THR A 16 2.63 0.15 5.54
CA THR A 16 1.57 -0.47 4.73
C THR A 16 0.20 0.08 5.10
N LEU A 17 -0.10 0.21 6.40
CA LEU A 17 -1.35 0.78 6.88
C LEU A 17 -1.52 2.23 6.42
N LEU A 18 -0.47 3.05 6.54
CA LEU A 18 -0.49 4.43 6.09
C LEU A 18 -0.74 4.54 4.58
N ILE A 19 0.00 3.78 3.77
CA ILE A 19 -0.16 3.75 2.31
C ILE A 19 -1.57 3.29 1.94
N GLN A 20 -2.09 2.26 2.63
CA GLN A 20 -3.43 1.75 2.42
C GLN A 20 -4.49 2.83 2.69
N LEU A 21 -4.36 3.56 3.80
CA LEU A 21 -5.26 4.64 4.17
C LEU A 21 -5.21 5.78 3.12
N MET A 22 -4.03 6.16 2.66
CA MET A 22 -3.88 7.15 1.59
C MET A 22 -4.50 6.67 0.28
N PHE A 23 -4.25 5.42 -0.12
CA PHE A 23 -4.80 4.85 -1.34
C PHE A 23 -6.33 4.85 -1.33
N VAL A 24 -6.93 4.39 -0.23
CA VAL A 24 -8.38 4.42 -0.03
C VAL A 24 -8.94 5.84 -0.06
N ALA A 25 -8.26 6.81 0.56
CA ALA A 25 -8.68 8.22 0.52
C ALA A 25 -8.67 8.76 -0.92
N ILE A 26 -7.63 8.44 -1.70
CA ILE A 26 -7.52 8.80 -3.12
C ILE A 26 -8.68 8.20 -3.93
N LEU A 27 -9.00 6.92 -3.73
CA LEU A 27 -10.16 6.27 -4.36
C LEU A 27 -11.47 6.96 -3.99
N GLY A 28 -11.64 7.29 -2.70
CA GLY A 28 -12.81 8.00 -2.18
C GLY A 28 -13.00 9.39 -2.81
N VAL A 29 -11.95 10.21 -2.82
CA VAL A 29 -11.96 11.56 -3.42
C VAL A 29 -12.19 11.49 -4.93
N THR A 30 -11.54 10.55 -5.63
CA THR A 30 -11.77 10.40 -7.08
C THR A 30 -13.22 9.98 -7.36
N SER A 31 -13.79 9.11 -6.53
CA SER A 31 -15.18 8.69 -6.65
C SER A 31 -16.15 9.86 -6.42
N THR A 32 -15.89 10.75 -5.46
CA THR A 32 -16.75 11.94 -5.26
C THR A 32 -16.61 12.95 -6.39
N LEU A 33 -15.38 13.17 -6.89
CA LEU A 33 -15.12 14.05 -8.05
C LEU A 33 -15.79 13.55 -9.33
N TYR A 34 -15.75 12.23 -9.57
CA TYR A 34 -16.41 11.63 -10.74
C TYR A 34 -17.93 11.71 -10.67
N GLN A 35 -18.52 11.75 -9.48
CA GLN A 35 -19.97 11.87 -9.30
C GLN A 35 -20.50 13.29 -9.56
N SER A 36 -19.71 14.33 -9.26
CA SER A 36 -20.11 15.74 -9.41
C SER A 36 -20.69 16.12 -10.81
N PRO A 37 -20.08 15.74 -11.94
CA PRO A 37 -20.61 16.10 -13.27
C PRO A 37 -21.86 15.30 -13.69
N ARG A 38 -22.15 14.17 -13.05
CA ARG A 38 -23.25 13.27 -13.46
C ARG A 38 -24.65 13.80 -13.09
N TRP A 39 -24.72 14.84 -12.28
CA TRP A 39 -25.99 15.47 -11.85
C TRP A 39 -26.40 16.64 -12.75
N ALA A 40 -25.54 17.06 -13.69
CA ALA A 40 -25.79 18.21 -14.55
C ALA A 40 -26.44 17.85 -15.90
N MET A 41 -26.35 16.60 -16.38
CA MET A 41 -26.88 16.19 -17.69
C MET A 41 -27.30 14.71 -17.70
N SER A 42 -28.61 14.46 -17.59
CA SER A 42 -29.46 13.89 -18.65
C SER A 42 -30.68 13.17 -18.06
N PRO A 43 -31.91 13.66 -18.28
CA PRO A 43 -33.08 12.80 -18.37
C PRO A 43 -32.98 12.00 -19.70
N VAL A 44 -33.76 10.94 -19.85
CA VAL A 44 -33.88 10.05 -21.04
C VAL A 44 -33.01 8.78 -20.99
N SER A 45 -33.56 7.73 -20.37
CA SER A 45 -33.98 6.47 -21.03
C SER A 45 -34.19 5.39 -19.96
N ALA A 46 -35.44 5.31 -19.49
CA ALA A 46 -35.87 4.53 -18.35
C ALA A 46 -36.22 3.06 -18.70
N PHE A 47 -35.41 2.35 -19.49
CA PHE A 47 -35.85 1.05 -20.03
C PHE A 47 -34.94 -0.17 -19.87
N ASP A 48 -33.92 -0.15 -19.00
CA ASP A 48 -33.14 -1.37 -18.71
C ASP A 48 -32.56 -1.47 -17.27
N GLU A 49 -33.21 -0.84 -16.28
CA GLU A 49 -32.70 -0.71 -14.90
C GLU A 49 -33.25 -1.76 -13.89
N ARG A 50 -33.61 -2.98 -14.33
CA ARG A 50 -34.20 -3.99 -13.42
C ARG A 50 -33.28 -5.05 -12.86
N LEU A 51 -32.02 -5.16 -13.28
CA LEU A 51 -31.14 -6.23 -12.78
C LEU A 51 -30.03 -5.79 -11.81
N LEU A 52 -29.70 -4.51 -11.71
CA LEU A 52 -28.71 -4.01 -10.74
C LEU A 52 -29.11 -2.60 -10.27
N HIS A 53 -29.84 -2.52 -9.16
CA HIS A 53 -30.22 -1.26 -8.51
C HIS A 53 -28.96 -0.43 -8.16
N PRO A 54 -28.65 0.66 -8.89
CA PRO A 54 -27.41 1.41 -8.70
C PRO A 54 -27.53 2.53 -7.64
N SER A 55 -28.69 2.67 -6.99
CA SER A 55 -29.01 3.80 -6.11
C SER A 55 -28.48 3.66 -4.68
N GLN A 56 -28.23 2.45 -4.18
CA GLN A 56 -27.66 2.21 -2.84
C GLN A 56 -26.13 1.91 -2.84
N LEU A 57 -25.54 1.67 -4.00
CA LEU A 57 -24.11 1.37 -4.19
C LEU A 57 -23.19 2.62 -4.14
N ARG A 58 -23.73 3.80 -3.84
CA ARG A 58 -23.16 5.08 -4.30
C ARG A 58 -22.15 5.75 -3.36
N ARG A 59 -22.13 5.34 -2.08
CA ARG A 59 -21.16 5.77 -1.05
C ARG A 59 -20.67 4.62 -0.15
N SER A 60 -21.43 3.53 -0.09
CA SER A 60 -21.21 2.38 0.78
C SER A 60 -19.98 1.51 0.42
N PRO A 61 -19.69 1.17 -0.85
CA PRO A 61 -18.72 0.11 -1.11
C PRO A 61 -17.26 0.57 -0.90
N THR A 62 -16.93 1.84 -1.19
CA THR A 62 -15.61 2.42 -0.91
C THR A 62 -15.32 2.45 0.59
N THR A 63 -16.27 2.91 1.40
CA THR A 63 -16.11 3.00 2.86
C THR A 63 -16.14 1.64 3.53
N LEU A 64 -16.98 0.71 3.07
CA LEU A 64 -16.98 -0.67 3.56
C LEU A 64 -15.66 -1.39 3.24
N LEU A 65 -15.11 -1.20 2.03
CA LEU A 65 -13.81 -1.76 1.70
C LEU A 65 -12.68 -1.11 2.51
N ALA A 66 -12.73 0.21 2.70
CA ALA A 66 -11.81 0.94 3.56
C ALA A 66 -11.78 0.32 4.96
N LEU A 67 -12.97 0.16 5.55
CA LEU A 67 -13.15 -0.36 6.90
C LEU A 67 -12.74 -1.83 6.98
N GLY A 68 -13.10 -2.63 5.99
CA GLY A 68 -12.72 -4.05 5.90
C GLY A 68 -11.22 -4.25 5.77
N SER A 69 -10.57 -3.47 4.90
CA SER A 69 -9.11 -3.52 4.71
C SER A 69 -8.37 -3.06 5.96
N PHE A 70 -8.88 -2.00 6.60
CA PHE A 70 -8.32 -1.48 7.85
C PHE A 70 -8.47 -2.47 9.01
N ALA A 71 -9.66 -3.07 9.16
CA ALA A 71 -9.92 -4.10 10.17
C ALA A 71 -9.00 -5.31 9.99
N LEU A 72 -8.78 -5.75 8.74
CA LEU A 72 -7.89 -6.86 8.44
C LEU A 72 -6.43 -6.58 8.82
N LEU A 73 -5.96 -5.35 8.62
CA LEU A 73 -4.62 -4.94 9.05
C LEU A 73 -4.52 -4.86 10.58
N LEU A 74 -5.53 -4.33 11.26
CA LEU A 74 -5.54 -4.27 12.73
C LEU A 74 -5.47 -5.66 13.37
N ILE A 75 -6.07 -6.68 12.76
CA ILE A 75 -6.05 -8.07 13.26
C ILE A 75 -4.69 -8.76 13.03
N SER A 76 -3.75 -8.13 12.32
CA SER A 76 -2.42 -8.71 12.12
C SER A 76 -1.61 -8.78 13.42
N ASP A 77 -0.83 -9.86 13.59
CA ASP A 77 -0.02 -10.12 14.80
C ASP A 77 0.81 -8.90 15.26
N GLU A 78 1.48 -8.24 14.32
CA GLU A 78 2.38 -7.11 14.57
C GLU A 78 1.62 -5.91 15.15
N LEU A 79 0.49 -5.56 14.55
CA LEU A 79 -0.33 -4.43 15.01
C LEU A 79 -1.10 -4.79 16.27
N TYR A 80 -1.58 -6.03 16.37
CA TYR A 80 -2.26 -6.55 17.56
C TYR A 80 -1.40 -6.40 18.82
N SER A 81 -0.09 -6.63 18.73
CA SER A 81 0.82 -6.41 19.88
C SER A 81 0.77 -4.98 20.44
N ILE A 82 0.54 -3.97 19.59
CA ILE A 82 0.52 -2.56 19.97
C ILE A 82 -0.80 -2.19 20.66
N TRP A 83 -1.94 -2.67 20.14
CA TRP A 83 -3.26 -2.25 20.64
C TRP A 83 -3.91 -3.25 21.59
N SER A 84 -3.44 -4.50 21.66
CA SER A 84 -3.94 -5.51 22.58
C SER A 84 -3.94 -5.11 24.07
N PRO A 85 -3.01 -4.26 24.59
CA PRO A 85 -3.07 -3.80 25.97
C PRO A 85 -4.35 -3.02 26.31
N LEU A 86 -4.99 -2.38 25.32
CA LEU A 86 -6.25 -1.67 25.51
C LEU A 86 -7.44 -2.60 25.78
N PHE A 87 -7.34 -3.85 25.37
CA PHE A 87 -8.41 -4.85 25.49
C PHE A 87 -8.12 -5.89 26.57
N GLN A 88 -7.15 -5.63 27.46
CA GLN A 88 -6.81 -6.51 28.59
C GLN A 88 -6.49 -7.95 28.16
N GLY A 89 -6.01 -8.15 26.92
CA GLY A 89 -5.53 -9.45 26.46
C GLY A 89 -6.62 -10.47 26.10
N VAL A 90 -7.80 -10.05 25.63
CA VAL A 90 -8.77 -10.98 25.01
C VAL A 90 -8.06 -11.73 23.87
N GLY A 91 -7.88 -13.05 24.00
CA GLY A 91 -7.16 -13.85 22.99
C GLY A 91 -7.93 -13.95 21.68
N ILE A 92 -7.69 -13.02 20.76
CA ILE A 92 -8.25 -13.08 19.40
C ILE A 92 -7.36 -14.01 18.55
N ASN A 93 -7.99 -14.82 17.69
CA ASN A 93 -7.26 -15.60 16.69
C ASN A 93 -6.64 -14.63 15.66
N THR A 94 -5.39 -14.26 15.87
CA THR A 94 -4.65 -13.33 15.01
C THR A 94 -4.18 -14.02 13.74
N MET A 95 -3.92 -13.22 12.71
CA MET A 95 -3.39 -13.73 11.44
C MET A 95 -2.00 -13.15 11.18
N SER A 96 -1.11 -13.99 10.63
CA SER A 96 0.22 -13.57 10.20
C SER A 96 0.15 -12.32 9.30
N ALA A 97 0.97 -11.31 9.61
CA ALA A 97 1.00 -10.03 8.90
C ALA A 97 1.17 -10.19 7.37
N ARG A 98 1.97 -11.17 6.93
CA ARG A 98 2.15 -11.47 5.50
C ARG A 98 0.83 -11.83 4.81
N LYS A 99 0.00 -12.67 5.45
CA LYS A 99 -1.32 -13.06 4.91
C LYS A 99 -2.29 -11.89 4.92
N ALA A 100 -2.24 -11.05 5.97
CA ALA A 100 -3.15 -9.92 6.10
C ALA A 100 -2.88 -8.88 5.01
N ILE A 101 -1.61 -8.53 4.81
CA ILE A 101 -1.17 -7.63 3.73
C ILE A 101 -1.56 -8.21 2.37
N PHE A 102 -1.32 -9.50 2.14
CA PHE A 102 -1.68 -10.14 0.88
C PHE A 102 -3.19 -10.02 0.59
N LEU A 103 -4.04 -10.32 1.58
CA LEU A 103 -5.48 -10.28 1.42
C LEU A 103 -6.00 -8.86 1.18
N VAL A 104 -5.41 -7.85 1.84
CA VAL A 104 -5.71 -6.43 1.61
C VAL A 104 -5.38 -6.01 0.18
N PHE A 105 -4.24 -6.44 -0.36
CA PHE A 105 -3.88 -6.16 -1.75
C PHE A 105 -4.84 -6.81 -2.75
N VAL A 106 -5.25 -8.07 -2.50
CA VAL A 106 -6.26 -8.76 -3.31
C VAL A 106 -7.59 -8.02 -3.28
N LEU A 107 -8.06 -7.61 -2.09
CA LEU A 107 -9.30 -6.85 -1.92
C LEU A 107 -9.25 -5.50 -2.64
N ASN A 108 -8.15 -4.77 -2.50
CA ASN A 108 -7.93 -3.50 -3.22
C ASN A 108 -8.01 -3.68 -4.72
N LEU A 109 -7.35 -4.70 -5.25
CA LEU A 109 -7.27 -4.93 -6.68
C LEU A 109 -8.64 -5.31 -7.24
N GLY A 110 -9.36 -6.21 -6.57
CA GLY A 110 -10.73 -6.55 -6.91
C GLY A 110 -11.65 -5.35 -6.86
N PHE A 111 -11.50 -4.50 -5.85
CA PHE A 111 -12.30 -3.29 -5.71
C PHE A 111 -12.01 -2.24 -6.77
N VAL A 112 -10.74 -2.00 -7.09
CA VAL A 112 -10.35 -1.10 -8.18
C VAL A 112 -10.88 -1.64 -9.51
N GLY A 113 -10.77 -2.95 -9.75
CA GLY A 113 -11.38 -3.60 -10.92
C GLY A 113 -12.89 -3.36 -10.99
N TYR A 114 -13.59 -3.52 -9.87
CA TYR A 114 -15.01 -3.21 -9.76
C TYR A 114 -15.32 -1.72 -10.03
N LEU A 115 -14.53 -0.79 -9.50
CA LEU A 115 -14.70 0.63 -9.79
C LEU A 115 -14.48 0.94 -11.28
N VAL A 116 -13.48 0.33 -11.91
CA VAL A 116 -13.23 0.48 -13.35
C VAL A 116 -14.42 -0.06 -14.14
N ALA A 117 -14.95 -1.24 -13.79
CA ALA A 117 -16.14 -1.81 -14.40
C ALA A 117 -17.34 -0.84 -14.34
N VAL A 118 -17.63 -0.29 -13.16
CA VAL A 118 -18.81 0.57 -12.94
C VAL A 118 -18.66 1.97 -13.56
N THR A 119 -17.44 2.46 -13.75
CA THR A 119 -17.15 3.82 -14.25
C THR A 119 -16.99 3.92 -15.77
N GLY A 120 -17.17 2.82 -16.50
CA GLY A 120 -17.16 2.82 -17.98
C GLY A 120 -16.03 2.01 -18.59
N GLY A 121 -15.50 1.02 -17.88
CA GLY A 121 -14.50 0.10 -18.41
C GLY A 121 -13.11 0.72 -18.54
N SER A 122 -12.23 0.00 -19.24
CA SER A 122 -10.78 0.27 -19.26
C SER A 122 -10.38 1.60 -19.93
N ARG A 123 -11.09 2.09 -20.95
CA ARG A 123 -10.68 3.29 -21.71
C ARG A 123 -11.06 4.61 -21.06
N THR A 124 -12.20 4.67 -20.37
CA THR A 124 -12.74 5.94 -19.85
C THR A 124 -12.73 6.03 -18.32
N SER A 125 -12.37 4.96 -17.61
CA SER A 125 -12.35 4.98 -16.16
C SER A 125 -11.16 5.80 -15.62
N PRO A 126 -11.41 6.74 -14.68
CA PRO A 126 -10.32 7.44 -14.00
C PRO A 126 -9.53 6.51 -13.06
N PHE A 127 -10.06 5.33 -12.71
CA PHE A 127 -9.45 4.40 -11.75
C PHE A 127 -8.42 3.46 -12.38
N LEU A 128 -8.24 3.50 -13.70
CA LEU A 128 -7.33 2.60 -14.41
C LEU A 128 -5.90 2.69 -13.88
N SER A 129 -5.41 3.90 -13.59
CA SER A 129 -4.06 4.10 -13.05
C SER A 129 -3.87 3.50 -11.67
N ALA A 130 -4.93 3.48 -10.85
CA ALA A 130 -4.90 2.81 -9.55
C ALA A 130 -4.73 1.29 -9.72
N LEU A 131 -5.29 0.68 -10.77
CA LEU A 131 -5.17 -0.76 -11.05
C LEU A 131 -3.70 -1.16 -11.25
N PHE A 132 -2.93 -0.31 -11.93
CA PHE A 132 -1.51 -0.54 -12.17
C PHE A 132 -0.61 -0.05 -11.04
N THR A 133 -1.10 0.84 -10.18
CA THR A 133 -0.35 1.33 -9.01
C THR A 133 -0.29 0.26 -7.91
N VAL A 134 -1.35 -0.54 -7.70
CA VAL A 134 -1.38 -1.55 -6.64
C VAL A 134 -0.23 -2.56 -6.75
N PRO A 135 0.06 -3.20 -7.92
CA PRO A 135 1.23 -4.06 -8.04
C PRO A 135 2.55 -3.33 -7.75
N ALA A 136 2.70 -2.07 -8.16
CA ALA A 136 3.90 -1.28 -7.89
C ALA A 136 4.11 -1.02 -6.40
N LEU A 137 3.04 -0.78 -5.63
CA LEU A 137 3.12 -0.63 -4.17
C LEU A 137 3.69 -1.87 -3.48
N ALA A 138 3.44 -3.07 -4.02
CA ALA A 138 3.98 -4.30 -3.46
C ALA A 138 5.51 -4.35 -3.52
N ILE A 139 6.11 -3.79 -4.58
CA ILE A 139 7.57 -3.67 -4.71
C ILE A 139 8.12 -2.74 -3.64
N PHE A 140 7.51 -1.55 -3.49
CA PHE A 140 7.99 -0.57 -2.52
C PHE A 140 7.88 -1.07 -1.07
N LEU A 141 6.83 -1.82 -0.76
CA LEU A 141 6.67 -2.48 0.54
C LEU A 141 7.61 -3.67 0.79
N ARG A 142 8.52 -3.96 -0.14
CA ARG A 142 9.51 -5.05 -0.03
C ARG A 142 8.85 -6.41 0.19
N LEU A 143 7.66 -6.62 -0.39
CA LEU A 143 7.01 -7.92 -0.40
C LEU A 143 7.83 -8.91 -1.25
N PRO A 144 7.71 -10.23 -1.00
CA PRO A 144 8.43 -11.22 -1.78
C PRO A 144 8.08 -11.11 -3.28
N PRO A 145 9.03 -11.38 -4.19
CA PRO A 145 8.80 -11.24 -5.64
C PRO A 145 7.60 -12.04 -6.17
N SER A 146 7.28 -13.17 -5.53
CA SER A 146 6.10 -13.97 -5.83
C SER A 146 4.79 -13.21 -5.61
N SER A 147 4.69 -12.41 -4.54
CA SER A 147 3.52 -11.55 -4.29
C SER A 147 3.37 -10.47 -5.35
N PHE A 148 4.47 -9.85 -5.78
CA PHE A 148 4.43 -8.89 -6.88
C PHE A 148 3.90 -9.52 -8.18
N LEU A 149 4.45 -10.67 -8.57
CA LEU A 149 4.04 -11.37 -9.79
C LEU A 149 2.56 -11.78 -9.75
N THR A 150 2.07 -12.23 -8.60
CA THR A 150 0.65 -12.58 -8.44
C THR A 150 -0.25 -11.37 -8.56
N PHE A 151 0.06 -10.24 -7.92
CA PHE A 151 -0.75 -9.02 -8.05
C PHE A 151 -0.69 -8.42 -9.47
N ALA A 152 0.48 -8.44 -10.11
CA ALA A 152 0.64 -8.00 -11.49
C ALA A 152 -0.18 -8.89 -12.45
N GLY A 153 -0.11 -10.22 -12.28
CA GLY A 153 -0.91 -11.17 -13.05
C GLY A 153 -2.42 -10.97 -12.85
N MET A 154 -2.87 -10.80 -11.60
CA MET A 154 -4.27 -10.49 -11.31
C MET A 154 -4.71 -9.16 -11.94
N ALA A 155 -3.87 -8.12 -11.88
CA ALA A 155 -4.17 -6.82 -12.46
C ALA A 155 -4.30 -6.93 -13.99
N ALA A 156 -3.42 -7.72 -14.62
CA ALA A 156 -3.50 -8.01 -16.06
C ALA A 156 -4.79 -8.76 -16.41
N VAL A 157 -5.16 -9.80 -15.65
CA VAL A 157 -6.42 -10.53 -15.88
C VAL A 157 -7.62 -9.59 -15.73
N ILE A 158 -7.67 -8.79 -14.67
CA ILE A 158 -8.74 -7.79 -14.45
C ILE A 158 -8.78 -6.82 -15.63
N TYR A 159 -7.64 -6.29 -16.05
CA TYR A 159 -7.56 -5.37 -17.19
C TYR A 159 -8.08 -6.00 -18.49
N VAL A 160 -7.70 -7.24 -18.79
CA VAL A 160 -8.16 -7.98 -19.98
C VAL A 160 -9.67 -8.21 -19.93
N LEU A 161 -10.22 -8.61 -18.77
CA LEU A 161 -11.67 -8.78 -18.59
C LEU A 161 -12.42 -7.46 -18.83
N LEU A 162 -11.83 -6.33 -18.41
CA LEU A 162 -12.39 -4.98 -18.59
C LEU A 162 -12.18 -4.41 -20.01
N LEU A 163 -11.47 -5.12 -20.88
CA LEU A 163 -11.28 -4.75 -22.29
C LEU A 163 -12.47 -5.17 -23.16
N THR A 164 -13.41 -5.94 -22.61
CA THR A 164 -14.56 -6.49 -23.34
C THR A 164 -15.45 -5.36 -23.91
N PRO A 165 -15.74 -5.36 -25.22
CA PRO A 165 -16.56 -4.33 -25.86
C PRO A 165 -17.99 -4.36 -25.29
N GLY A 166 -18.49 -3.18 -24.89
CA GLY A 166 -19.84 -3.01 -24.32
C GLY A 166 -19.88 -2.30 -22.97
N MET A 167 -18.74 -2.13 -22.29
CA MET A 167 -18.67 -1.38 -21.03
C MET A 167 -18.30 0.10 -21.19
N GLU A 168 -18.02 0.54 -22.41
CA GLU A 168 -17.42 1.84 -22.69
C GLU A 168 -18.47 2.98 -22.67
N ARG A 169 -18.23 4.03 -21.87
CA ARG A 169 -19.10 5.22 -21.82
C ARG A 169 -18.52 6.34 -22.68
N GLN A 170 -19.36 6.98 -23.50
CA GLN A 170 -18.91 7.95 -24.53
C GLN A 170 -18.32 9.28 -24.01
N GLN A 171 -18.26 9.55 -22.71
CA GLN A 171 -17.66 10.79 -22.20
C GLN A 171 -16.68 10.55 -21.04
N PRO A 172 -15.36 10.58 -21.30
CA PRO A 172 -14.37 10.60 -20.24
C PRO A 172 -14.34 11.99 -19.58
N SER A 173 -14.70 12.05 -18.29
CA SER A 173 -14.41 13.24 -17.50
C SER A 173 -12.90 13.31 -17.25
N GLN A 174 -12.22 14.27 -17.86
CA GLN A 174 -10.75 14.39 -17.77
C GLN A 174 -10.27 14.78 -16.37
N LYS A 175 -11.07 15.55 -15.61
CA LYS A 175 -10.71 16.04 -14.27
C LYS A 175 -10.42 14.92 -13.25
N PRO A 176 -11.32 13.95 -12.99
CA PRO A 176 -11.07 12.87 -12.04
C PRO A 176 -9.92 11.95 -12.50
N ALA A 177 -9.73 11.75 -13.80
CA ALA A 177 -8.61 10.98 -14.32
C ALA A 177 -7.27 11.69 -14.06
N ALA A 178 -7.19 12.99 -14.32
CA ALA A 178 -6.00 13.79 -14.03
C ALA A 178 -5.66 13.78 -12.53
N PHE A 179 -6.68 13.95 -11.67
CA PHE A 179 -6.50 13.86 -10.22
C PHE A 179 -5.98 12.48 -9.79
N MET A 180 -6.59 11.39 -10.28
CA MET A 180 -6.15 10.04 -9.93
C MET A 180 -4.70 9.79 -10.35
N ASN A 181 -4.32 10.18 -11.57
CA ASN A 181 -2.97 10.02 -12.09
C ASN A 181 -1.96 10.75 -11.20
N LEU A 182 -2.24 12.01 -10.88
CA LEU A 182 -1.37 12.83 -10.04
C LEU A 182 -1.27 12.26 -8.61
N ALA A 183 -2.40 11.81 -8.06
CA ALA A 183 -2.45 11.22 -6.72
C ALA A 183 -1.70 9.88 -6.64
N CYS A 184 -1.82 9.02 -7.65
CA CYS A 184 -1.07 7.77 -7.74
C CYS A 184 0.44 8.02 -7.91
N LEU A 185 0.82 9.04 -8.67
CA LEU A 185 2.21 9.47 -8.80
C LEU A 185 2.76 9.97 -7.47
N PHE A 186 2.03 10.85 -6.78
CA PHE A 186 2.42 11.35 -5.46
C PHE A 186 2.51 10.23 -4.42
N LEU A 187 1.54 9.31 -4.42
CA LEU A 187 1.55 8.13 -3.57
C LEU A 187 2.79 7.27 -3.84
N SER A 188 3.16 7.06 -5.11
CA SER A 188 4.34 6.28 -5.48
C SER A 188 5.64 6.95 -5.01
N ILE A 189 5.76 8.28 -5.17
CA ILE A 189 6.91 9.05 -4.67
C ILE A 189 6.99 8.96 -3.15
N PHE A 190 5.87 9.19 -2.46
CA PHE A 190 5.79 9.15 -1.01
C PHE A 190 6.16 7.77 -0.46
N THR A 191 5.60 6.71 -1.06
CA THR A 191 5.90 5.32 -0.74
C THR A 191 7.39 5.04 -0.92
N GLY A 192 7.96 5.40 -2.09
CA GLY A 192 9.39 5.23 -2.36
C GLY A 192 10.29 6.00 -1.39
N TYR A 193 9.88 7.18 -0.94
CA TYR A 193 10.59 7.98 0.04
C TYR A 193 10.63 7.30 1.42
N ILE A 194 9.49 6.83 1.93
CA ILE A 194 9.43 6.17 3.24
C ILE A 194 10.07 4.78 3.23
N THR A 195 10.14 4.11 2.07
CA THR A 195 10.74 2.77 1.95
C THR A 195 12.18 2.78 1.44
N ARG A 196 12.80 3.96 1.26
CA ARG A 196 14.15 4.07 0.70
C ARG A 196 15.19 3.41 1.62
N PRO A 197 16.12 2.59 1.09
CA PRO A 197 17.27 2.14 1.87
C PRO A 197 18.24 3.30 2.17
N VAL A 198 19.06 3.14 3.21
CA VAL A 198 20.06 4.12 3.66
C VAL A 198 20.92 4.60 2.47
N PRO A 199 21.26 5.90 2.37
CA PRO A 199 22.01 6.45 1.23
C PRO A 199 23.34 5.74 1.01
N ILE A 200 23.66 5.41 -0.25
CA ILE A 200 24.93 4.80 -0.68
C ILE A 200 26.14 5.64 -0.25
N ASN A 201 25.97 6.96 -0.10
CA ASN A 201 27.02 7.88 0.32
C ASN A 201 27.49 7.67 1.76
N GLU A 202 26.78 6.88 2.56
CA GLU A 202 27.17 6.51 3.93
C GLU A 202 27.75 5.09 4.02
N LEU A 203 27.92 4.39 2.89
CA LEU A 203 28.63 3.11 2.90
C LEU A 203 30.10 3.36 3.25
N PRO A 204 30.64 2.73 4.31
CA PRO A 204 32.04 2.87 4.68
C PRO A 204 32.93 2.51 3.49
N THR A 205 33.65 3.49 2.95
CA THR A 205 34.61 3.24 1.88
C THR A 205 35.64 2.22 2.40
N PRO A 206 35.95 1.14 1.68
CA PRO A 206 36.86 0.09 2.16
C PRO A 206 38.29 0.60 2.46
N ALA A 207 38.65 1.82 2.03
CA ALA A 207 39.91 2.47 2.35
C ALA A 207 40.07 2.86 3.84
N THR A 208 38.99 2.93 4.63
CA THR A 208 39.05 3.31 6.06
C THR A 208 39.22 2.11 7.00
N LEU A 209 39.10 0.88 6.50
CA LEU A 209 39.26 -0.36 7.27
C LEU A 209 40.70 -0.84 7.41
N SER A 210 41.66 -0.20 6.73
CA SER A 210 43.08 -0.57 6.78
C SER A 210 43.93 0.30 7.70
N ALA A 211 43.35 1.15 8.55
CA ALA A 211 44.12 1.84 9.59
C ALA A 211 44.23 0.91 10.81
N PRO A 212 45.41 0.27 11.06
CA PRO A 212 45.58 -0.55 12.24
C PRO A 212 45.58 0.41 13.43
N SER A 213 44.63 0.24 14.35
CA SER A 213 44.69 0.87 15.66
C SER A 213 45.96 0.35 16.35
N ARG A 214 47.04 1.14 16.32
CA ARG A 214 48.16 0.97 17.24
C ARG A 214 47.59 1.13 18.64
N GLY A 215 47.35 0.00 19.30
CA GLY A 215 46.90 -0.03 20.69
C GLY A 215 47.91 0.67 21.59
N PRO A 216 47.47 1.29 22.70
CA PRO A 216 48.36 1.83 23.70
C PRO A 216 49.17 0.69 24.33
N SER A 217 50.50 0.78 24.22
CA SER A 217 51.44 -0.08 24.93
C SER A 217 51.11 -0.09 26.43
N ALA A 218 50.61 -1.22 26.91
CA ALA A 218 50.55 -1.53 28.32
C ALA A 218 52.01 -1.67 28.84
N ALA A 219 52.54 -0.58 29.37
CA ALA A 219 53.75 -0.62 30.19
C ALA A 219 53.34 -0.92 31.63
N THR A 220 53.50 -2.17 32.05
CA THR A 220 53.40 -2.58 33.46
C THR A 220 54.80 -2.96 33.92
N PRO A 221 55.49 -2.14 34.75
CA PRO A 221 56.70 -2.58 35.43
C PRO A 221 56.39 -2.95 36.89
N VAL A 222 56.68 -4.22 37.19
CA VAL A 222 57.47 -4.72 38.33
C VAL A 222 57.32 -4.01 39.68
N SER A 223 56.78 -4.73 40.66
CA SER A 223 57.19 -4.59 42.07
C SER A 223 57.09 -5.94 42.78
N SER A 224 58.23 -6.61 42.88
CA SER A 224 58.45 -7.76 43.76
C SER A 224 59.43 -7.31 44.86
N GLN A 225 58.98 -7.29 46.11
CA GLN A 225 59.82 -7.11 47.30
C GLN A 225 59.23 -7.90 48.49
N PRO A 226 60.00 -8.18 49.55
CA PRO A 226 60.37 -9.55 49.88
C PRO A 226 59.94 -9.99 51.29
N ALA A 227 60.25 -11.26 51.56
CA ALA A 227 60.18 -12.01 52.81
C ALA A 227 60.23 -11.22 54.13
N ARG A 228 59.36 -11.61 55.07
CA ARG A 228 59.72 -12.05 56.43
C ARG A 228 58.65 -12.95 57.01
#